data_AF-A0A1I2FVW0-F1
#
_entry.id   AF-A0A1I2FVW0-F1
#
_cell.length_a   1.000
_cell.length_b   1.000
_cell.length_c   1.000
_cell.angle_alpha   90.00
_cell.angle_beta   90.00
_cell.angle_gamma   90.00
#
_symmetry.space_group_name_H-M   'P 1'
#
loop_
_entity.id
_entity.type
_entity.pdbx_description
1 polymer ?
#
loop_
_entity_poly.entity_id
_entity_poly.type
_entity_poly.pdbx_seq_one_letter_code
_entity_poly.pdbx_strand_id
1 'polypeptide(L)'
;MLKTLLKHLQMHVFELDDVHSSLEKKSGHVEKMLDWVEVHFRQPFSLESLSRELHLSPYHISHLFKQQTGITLSDYVAGRRIREACVLLENTDFNR
;
A
#
# COMPACT_ATOMS: atom_id res chain seq x y z
N MET A 1 -14.09 -24.70 36.47
CA MET A 1 -14.36 -25.58 35.30
C MET A 1 -14.80 -24.76 34.10
N LEU A 2 -15.98 -24.13 34.09
CA LEU A 2 -16.47 -23.34 32.95
C LEU A 2 -15.60 -22.09 32.61
N LYS A 3 -15.16 -21.33 33.64
CA LYS A 3 -14.27 -20.17 33.45
C LYS A 3 -12.90 -20.53 32.88
N THR A 4 -12.40 -21.72 33.20
CA THR A 4 -11.11 -22.23 32.71
C THR A 4 -11.20 -22.63 31.24
N LEU A 5 -12.33 -23.24 30.84
CA LEU A 5 -12.65 -23.56 29.44
C LEU A 5 -12.85 -22.31 28.58
N LEU A 6 -13.55 -21.29 29.11
CA LEU A 6 -13.72 -19.99 28.44
C LEU A 6 -12.37 -19.30 28.20
N LYS A 7 -11.46 -19.37 29.18
CA LYS A 7 -10.08 -18.82 29.05
C LYS A 7 -9.24 -19.58 28.02
N HIS A 8 -9.40 -20.90 27.91
CA HIS A 8 -8.71 -21.73 26.92
C HIS A 8 -9.23 -21.51 25.50
N LEU A 9 -10.55 -21.38 25.32
CA LEU A 9 -11.16 -21.01 24.05
C LEU A 9 -10.75 -19.58 23.62
N GLN A 10 -10.66 -18.64 24.57
CA GLN A 10 -10.19 -17.27 24.30
C GLN A 10 -8.71 -17.21 23.91
N MET A 11 -7.83 -18.07 24.43
CA MET A 11 -6.42 -18.11 23.98
C MET A 11 -6.29 -18.52 22.51
N HIS A 12 -7.13 -19.42 22.02
CA HIS A 12 -7.09 -19.83 20.61
C HIS A 12 -7.81 -18.86 19.66
N VAL A 13 -8.80 -18.09 20.14
CA VAL A 13 -9.42 -17.02 19.34
C VAL A 13 -8.49 -15.79 19.25
N PHE A 14 -7.65 -15.55 20.26
CA PHE A 14 -6.70 -14.43 20.29
C PHE A 14 -5.64 -14.47 19.18
N GLU A 15 -5.22 -15.66 18.75
CA GLU A 15 -4.27 -15.82 17.63
C GLU A 15 -4.87 -15.42 16.26
N LEU A 16 -6.20 -15.46 16.11
CA LEU A 16 -6.88 -15.03 14.87
C LEU A 16 -7.12 -13.52 14.82
N ASP A 17 -7.38 -12.90 15.98
CA ASP A 17 -7.56 -11.44 16.07
C ASP A 17 -6.25 -10.67 15.82
N ASP A 18 -5.11 -11.16 16.32
CA ASP A 18 -3.81 -10.51 16.10
C ASP A 18 -3.39 -10.57 14.63
N VAL A 19 -3.56 -11.74 13.99
CA VAL A 19 -3.28 -11.92 12.56
C VAL A 19 -4.19 -11.03 11.72
N HIS A 20 -5.49 -11.00 12.01
CA HIS A 20 -6.43 -10.14 11.28
C HIS A 20 -6.08 -8.65 11.43
N SER A 21 -5.83 -8.18 12.65
CA SER A 21 -5.44 -6.78 12.90
C SER A 21 -4.12 -6.41 12.20
N SER A 22 -3.16 -7.34 12.12
CA SER A 22 -1.89 -7.13 11.43
C SER A 22 -2.05 -7.04 9.90
N LEU A 23 -2.98 -7.82 9.33
CA LEU A 23 -3.28 -7.82 7.89
C LEU A 23 -4.03 -6.55 7.50
N GLU A 24 -5.03 -6.15 8.30
CA GLU A 24 -5.74 -4.88 8.12
C GLU A 24 -4.79 -3.70 8.19
N LYS A 25 -3.89 -3.67 9.18
CA LYS A 25 -2.88 -2.61 9.29
C LYS A 25 -1.92 -2.58 8.10
N LYS A 26 -1.52 -3.74 7.60
CA LYS A 26 -0.70 -3.87 6.38
C LYS A 26 -1.44 -3.35 5.14
N SER A 27 -2.72 -3.69 4.99
CA SER A 27 -3.59 -3.19 3.93
C SER A 27 -3.71 -1.67 3.97
N GLY A 28 -4.01 -1.11 5.14
CA GLY A 28 -4.14 0.34 5.32
C GLY A 28 -2.82 1.10 5.09
N HIS A 29 -1.65 0.48 5.29
CA HIS A 29 -0.39 1.10 4.89
C HIS A 29 -0.23 1.13 3.36
N VAL A 30 -0.61 0.08 2.64
CA VAL A 30 -0.51 0.05 1.18
C VAL A 30 -1.49 1.01 0.54
N GLU A 31 -2.70 1.13 1.08
CA GLU A 31 -3.68 2.14 0.64
C GLU A 31 -3.11 3.56 0.74
N LYS A 32 -2.52 3.92 1.89
CA LYS A 32 -1.83 5.21 2.06
C LYS A 32 -0.68 5.43 1.09
N MET A 33 0.06 4.37 0.72
CA MET A 33 1.11 4.47 -0.29
C MET A 33 0.53 4.75 -1.68
N LEU A 34 -0.58 4.10 -2.04
CA LEU A 34 -1.28 4.32 -3.31
C LEU A 34 -1.82 5.77 -3.37
N ASP A 35 -2.50 6.23 -2.33
CA ASP A 35 -3.00 7.61 -2.23
C ASP A 35 -1.88 8.64 -2.41
N TRP A 36 -0.75 8.42 -1.75
CA TRP A 36 0.40 9.29 -1.89
C TRP A 36 0.92 9.32 -3.33
N VAL A 37 0.99 8.16 -4.01
CA VAL A 37 1.38 8.10 -5.42
C VAL A 37 0.41 8.85 -6.31
N GLU A 38 -0.90 8.72 -6.11
CA GLU A 38 -1.89 9.43 -6.94
C GLU A 38 -1.75 10.95 -6.87
N VAL A 39 -1.30 11.49 -5.73
CA VAL A 39 -1.02 12.93 -5.58
C VAL A 39 0.35 13.33 -6.14
N HIS A 40 1.36 12.45 -6.05
CA HIS A 40 2.76 12.81 -6.33
C HIS A 40 3.34 12.20 -7.61
N PHE A 41 2.59 11.39 -8.37
CA PHE A 41 3.16 10.65 -9.51
C PHE A 41 3.78 11.56 -10.59
N ARG A 42 3.37 12.83 -10.70
CA ARG A 42 3.94 13.80 -11.65
C ARG A 42 5.30 14.38 -11.23
N GLN A 43 5.72 14.19 -9.98
CA GLN A 43 6.97 14.71 -9.43
C GLN A 43 8.07 13.63 -9.44
N PRO A 44 9.37 13.97 -9.38
CA PRO A 44 10.44 12.98 -9.21
C PRO A 44 10.13 12.03 -8.03
N PHE A 45 10.08 10.73 -8.31
CA PHE A 45 9.72 9.74 -7.30
C PHE A 45 10.94 9.36 -6.47
N SER A 46 10.77 9.35 -5.14
CA SER A 46 11.79 8.93 -4.19
C SER A 46 11.14 8.16 -3.06
N LEU A 47 11.66 6.96 -2.80
CA LEU A 47 11.21 6.10 -1.71
C LEU A 47 11.47 6.74 -0.34
N GLU A 48 12.52 7.56 -0.23
CA GLU A 48 12.86 8.35 0.95
C GLU A 48 11.81 9.45 1.22
N SER A 49 11.19 10.00 0.18
CA SER A 49 10.13 11.01 0.34
C SER A 49 8.85 10.38 0.88
N LEU A 50 8.44 9.24 0.32
CA LEU A 50 7.31 8.47 0.84
C LEU A 50 7.59 7.95 2.27
N SER A 51 8.81 7.53 2.55
CA SER A 51 9.27 7.09 3.88
C SER A 51 9.09 8.17 4.94
N ARG A 52 9.43 9.42 4.63
CA ARG A 52 9.24 10.55 5.54
C ARG A 52 7.77 10.85 5.79
N GLU A 53 6.94 10.80 4.74
CA GLU A 53 5.50 11.08 4.85
C GLU A 53 4.77 10.04 5.71
N LEU A 54 5.08 8.74 5.50
CA LEU A 54 4.39 7.66 6.18
C LEU A 54 5.05 7.25 7.50
N HIS A 55 6.19 7.84 7.85
CA HIS A 55 7.01 7.47 9.00
C HIS A 55 7.38 5.97 9.04
N LEU A 56 7.65 5.39 7.87
CA LEU A 56 8.03 3.99 7.69
C LEU A 56 9.40 3.90 7.01
N SER A 57 10.18 2.86 7.31
CA SER A 57 11.48 2.70 6.64
C SER A 57 11.30 2.43 5.14
N PRO A 58 12.26 2.86 4.29
CA PRO A 58 12.20 2.60 2.84
C PRO A 58 12.10 1.10 2.52
N TYR A 59 12.83 0.26 3.27
CA TYR A 59 12.74 -1.19 3.14
C TYR A 59 11.35 -1.72 3.44
N HIS A 60 10.71 -1.28 4.54
CA HIS A 60 9.38 -1.73 4.91
C HIS A 60 8.35 -1.35 3.86
N ILE A 61 8.40 -0.13 3.33
CA ILE A 61 7.54 0.33 2.24
C ILE A 61 7.71 -0.54 1.00
N SER A 62 8.95 -0.71 0.54
CA SER A 62 9.24 -1.51 -0.67
C SER A 62 8.77 -2.95 -0.54
N HIS A 63 9.07 -3.58 0.61
CA HIS A 63 8.70 -4.96 0.86
C HIS A 63 7.19 -5.11 0.97
N LEU A 64 6.54 -4.28 1.78
CA LEU A 64 5.11 -4.38 2.03
C LEU A 64 4.30 -4.14 0.76
N PHE A 65 4.65 -3.09 0.00
CA PHE A 65 3.97 -2.77 -1.24
C PHE A 65 4.08 -3.91 -2.25
N LYS A 66 5.28 -4.45 -2.46
CA LYS A 66 5.49 -5.59 -3.37
C LYS A 66 4.78 -6.85 -2.89
N GLN A 67 4.79 -7.12 -1.60
CA GLN A 67 4.11 -8.27 -1.01
C GLN A 67 2.59 -8.22 -1.25
N GLN A 68 1.97 -7.05 -1.18
CA GLN A 68 0.52 -6.93 -1.35
C GLN A 68 0.09 -6.74 -2.81
N THR A 69 0.82 -5.96 -3.59
CA THR A 69 0.42 -5.59 -4.97
C THR A 69 1.02 -6.50 -6.04
N GLY A 70 2.05 -7.29 -5.69
CA GLY A 70 2.79 -8.15 -6.62
C GLY A 70 3.83 -7.43 -7.48
N ILE A 71 3.86 -6.09 -7.47
CA ILE A 71 4.78 -5.27 -8.27
C ILE A 71 5.56 -4.28 -7.41
N THR A 72 6.65 -3.73 -7.94
CA THR A 72 7.38 -2.70 -7.19
C THR A 72 6.63 -1.38 -7.22
N LEU A 73 6.86 -0.54 -6.21
CA LEU A 73 6.29 0.80 -6.14
C LEU A 73 6.76 1.67 -7.32
N SER A 74 8.03 1.52 -7.74
CA SER A 74 8.57 2.20 -8.93
C SER A 74 7.84 1.80 -10.22
N ASP A 75 7.56 0.50 -10.40
CA ASP A 75 6.80 0.01 -11.55
C ASP A 75 5.37 0.57 -11.55
N TYR A 76 4.73 0.62 -10.37
CA TYR A 76 3.40 1.21 -10.23
C TYR A 76 3.40 2.69 -10.63
N VAL A 77 4.35 3.49 -10.15
CA VAL A 77 4.50 4.91 -10.51
C VAL A 77 4.73 5.09 -12.01
N ALA A 78 5.61 4.28 -12.60
CA ALA A 78 5.88 4.31 -14.04
C ALA A 78 4.60 3.98 -14.84
N GLY A 79 3.91 2.91 -14.49
CA GLY A 79 2.64 2.52 -15.11
C GLY A 79 1.57 3.60 -14.96
N ARG A 80 1.50 4.27 -13.81
CA ARG A 80 0.59 5.41 -13.60
C ARG A 80 0.88 6.57 -14.54
N ARG A 81 2.15 6.96 -14.70
CA ARG A 81 2.55 8.03 -15.64
C ARG A 81 2.22 7.68 -17.09
N ILE A 82 2.43 6.43 -17.49
CA ILE A 82 2.09 5.97 -18.84
C ILE A 82 0.58 6.08 -19.07
N ARG A 83 -0.24 5.62 -18.12
CA ARG A 83 -1.71 5.76 -18.21
C ARG A 83 -2.13 7.22 -18.35
N GLU A 84 -1.54 8.11 -17.56
CA GLU A 84 -1.81 9.55 -17.67
C GLU A 84 -1.44 10.09 -19.04
N ALA A 85 -0.27 9.73 -19.57
CA ALA A 85 0.15 10.15 -20.90
C ALA A 85 -0.81 9.65 -21.99
N CYS A 86 -1.28 8.39 -21.91
CA CYS A 86 -2.29 7.86 -22.84
C CYS A 86 -3.59 8.68 -22.77
N VAL A 87 -4.10 8.97 -21.57
CA VAL A 87 -5.30 9.80 -21.39
C VAL A 87 -5.10 11.20 -21.97
N LEU A 88 -3.94 11.82 -21.73
CA LEU A 88 -3.63 13.14 -22.28
C LEU A 88 -3.54 13.11 -23.82
N LEU A 89 -3.00 12.04 -24.41
CA LEU A 89 -2.95 11.85 -25.86
C LEU A 89 -4.34 11.63 -26.48
N GLU A 90 -5.21 10.89 -25.82
CA GLU A 90 -6.60 10.69 -26.26
C GLU A 90 -7.43 11.98 -26.19
N ASN A 91 -7.14 12.84 -25.22
CA ASN A 91 -7.87 14.10 -25.00
C ASN A 91 -7.17 15.33 -25.59
N THR A 92 -6.00 15.18 -26.21
CA THR A 92 -5.40 16.26 -26.99
C THR A 92 -5.94 16.18 -28.42
N ASP A 93 -6.55 17.28 -28.87
CA ASP A 93 -6.92 17.50 -30.26
C ASP A 93 -5.64 17.46 -31.14
N PHE A 94 -5.16 16.27 -31.48
CA PHE A 94 -4.03 16.09 -32.40
C PHE A 94 -4.46 16.28 -33.87
N ASN A 95 -5.38 17.24 -34.11
CA ASN A 95 -5.84 17.66 -35.43
C ASN A 95 -6.39 19.10 -35.42
N ARG A 96 -5.54 20.09 -35.14
CA ARG A 96 -5.72 21.48 -35.58
C ARG A 96 -4.46 21.99 -36.24
#